data_AF-A0A3M0ZX44-F1
#
_entry.id   AF-A0A3M0ZX44-F1
#
_cell.length_a   1.000
_cell.length_b   1.000
_cell.length_c   1.000
_cell.angle_alpha   90.00
_cell.angle_beta   90.00
_cell.angle_gamma   90.00
#
_symmetry.space_group_name_H-M   'P 1'
#
loop_
_entity.id
_entity.type
_entity.pdbx_description
1 polymer ?
#
loop_
_entity_poly.entity_id
_entity_poly.type
_entity_poly.pdbx_seq_one_letter_code
_entity_poly.pdbx_strand_id
1 'polypeptide(L)'
;MRQDKIKGALSIGQKFELMVTILKGYPIRQILDSYDTKQLVEAHQFLWDKMVEIHYMTQDREFVREEVTRKMTPSAVYQRQQGCDLRIDYCKGVECIWSNPICAGNKVKNNMEVMAQTIVEYISNSKTQNIENKKQVTSWL
;
A
#
# COMPACT_ATOMS: atom_id res chain seq x y z
N MET A 1 10.90 20.00 28.88
CA MET A 1 11.42 20.11 27.49
C MET A 1 11.15 18.79 26.78
N ARG A 2 10.24 18.77 25.80
CA ARG A 2 9.97 17.57 24.99
C ARG A 2 11.18 17.32 24.10
N GLN A 3 11.69 16.09 24.12
CA GLN A 3 12.66 15.64 23.13
C GLN A 3 11.94 15.57 21.78
N ASP A 4 12.20 16.55 20.92
CA ASP A 4 11.88 16.45 19.50
C ASP A 4 12.81 15.40 18.89
N LYS A 5 12.38 14.12 18.98
CA LYS A 5 12.99 13.05 18.20
C LYS A 5 12.87 13.47 16.74
N ILE A 6 14.01 13.73 16.10
CA ILE A 6 14.13 13.79 14.65
C ILE A 6 13.43 12.52 14.13
N LYS A 7 12.23 12.66 13.56
CA LYS A 7 11.47 11.54 13.02
C LYS A 7 12.20 11.06 11.77
N GLY A 8 13.10 10.10 11.99
CA GLY A 8 13.80 9.36 10.96
C GLY A 8 12.93 8.28 10.35
N ALA A 9 13.59 7.44 9.56
CA ALA A 9 13.06 6.26 8.88
C ALA A 9 12.00 5.48 9.68
N LEU A 10 11.09 4.83 8.95
CA LEU A 10 10.02 4.01 9.49
C LEU A 10 10.61 2.90 10.37
N SER A 11 10.31 2.95 11.67
CA SER A 11 10.81 1.97 12.64
C SER A 11 10.23 0.58 12.39
N ILE A 12 10.92 -0.46 12.88
CA ILE A 12 10.43 -1.85 12.80
C ILE A 12 9.06 -1.99 13.47
N GLY A 13 8.85 -1.32 14.61
CA GLY A 13 7.57 -1.31 15.32
C GLY A 13 6.43 -0.77 14.46
N GLN A 14 6.66 0.35 13.75
CA GLN A 14 5.69 0.93 12.82
C GLN A 14 5.42 0.02 11.62
N LYS A 15 6.46 -0.60 11.04
CA LYS A 15 6.30 -1.60 9.96
C LYS A 15 5.44 -2.78 10.40
N PHE A 16 5.70 -3.30 11.59
CA PHE A 16 4.95 -4.41 12.17
C PHE A 16 3.49 -4.03 12.45
N GLU A 17 3.25 -2.88 13.08
CA GLU A 17 1.92 -2.35 13.36
C GLU A 17 1.09 -2.19 12.08
N LEU A 18 1.70 -1.62 11.03
CA LEU A 18 1.07 -1.48 9.72
C LEU A 18 0.66 -2.85 9.14
N MET A 19 1.54 -3.84 9.14
CA MET A 19 1.22 -5.19 8.64
C MET A 19 0.13 -5.87 9.46
N VAL A 20 0.21 -5.83 10.80
CA VAL A 20 -0.82 -6.42 11.66
C VAL A 20 -2.19 -5.80 11.39
N THR A 21 -2.23 -4.49 11.19
CA THR A 21 -3.48 -3.77 10.88
C THR A 21 -4.07 -4.23 9.55
N ILE A 22 -3.24 -4.37 8.52
CA ILE A 22 -3.65 -4.90 7.20
C ILE A 22 -4.17 -6.33 7.33
N LEU A 23 -3.44 -7.20 8.02
CA LEU A 23 -3.80 -8.62 8.17
C LEU A 23 -5.09 -8.83 8.98
N LYS A 24 -5.40 -7.91 9.90
CA LYS A 24 -6.68 -7.88 10.63
C LYS A 24 -7.83 -7.29 9.82
N GLY A 25 -7.57 -6.75 8.62
CA GLY A 25 -8.57 -6.09 7.79
C GLY A 25 -9.00 -4.72 8.33
N TYR A 26 -8.19 -4.09 9.19
CA TYR A 26 -8.52 -2.79 9.76
C TYR A 26 -8.09 -1.64 8.83
N PRO A 27 -8.80 -0.50 8.84
CA PRO A 27 -8.40 0.67 8.07
C PRO A 27 -7.02 1.19 8.50
N ILE A 28 -6.09 1.31 7.56
CA ILE A 28 -4.73 1.77 7.86
C ILE A 28 -4.61 3.31 7.96
N ARG A 29 -5.65 4.06 7.55
CA ARG A 29 -5.60 5.52 7.43
C ARG A 29 -5.16 6.21 8.72
N GLN A 30 -5.65 5.75 9.87
CA GLN A 30 -5.33 6.32 11.18
C GLN A 30 -3.83 6.19 11.51
N ILE A 31 -3.21 5.06 11.16
CA ILE A 31 -1.76 4.86 11.34
C ILE A 31 -0.99 5.80 10.41
N LEU A 32 -1.39 5.87 9.15
CA LEU A 32 -0.72 6.69 8.14
C LEU A 32 -0.83 8.19 8.40
N ASP A 33 -1.90 8.66 9.05
CA ASP A 33 -2.05 10.07 9.43
C ASP A 33 -1.07 10.49 10.54
N SER A 34 -0.48 9.54 11.26
CA SER A 34 0.57 9.83 12.26
C SER A 34 1.98 9.97 11.66
N TYR A 35 2.15 9.56 10.39
CA TYR A 35 3.44 9.53 9.70
C TYR A 35 3.76 10.88 9.07
N ASP A 36 5.01 11.29 9.16
CA ASP A 36 5.53 12.40 8.36
C ASP A 36 5.83 11.99 6.91
N THR A 37 6.22 12.96 6.09
CA THR A 37 6.56 12.73 4.68
C THR A 37 7.59 11.62 4.46
N LYS A 38 8.69 11.59 5.24
CA LYS A 38 9.74 10.58 5.06
C LYS A 38 9.20 9.19 5.41
N GLN A 39 8.46 9.10 6.51
CA GLN A 39 7.80 7.87 6.94
C GLN A 39 6.77 7.39 5.92
N LEU A 40 6.01 8.29 5.28
CA LEU A 40 5.05 7.93 4.22
C LEU A 40 5.74 7.37 2.97
N VAL A 41 6.87 7.94 2.55
CA VAL A 41 7.66 7.41 1.41
C VAL A 41 8.18 6.01 1.73
N GLU A 42 8.74 5.82 2.91
CA GLU A 42 9.25 4.52 3.33
C GLU A 42 8.15 3.48 3.55
N ALA A 43 7.01 3.87 4.14
CA ALA A 43 5.85 3.00 4.29
C ALA A 43 5.31 2.56 2.92
N HIS A 44 5.24 3.48 1.95
CA HIS A 44 4.83 3.17 0.59
C HIS A 44 5.76 2.15 -0.07
N GLN A 45 7.08 2.33 0.03
CA GLN A 45 8.04 1.35 -0.50
C GLN A 45 7.90 0.00 0.20
N PHE A 46 7.82 0.00 1.54
CA PHE A 46 7.66 -1.20 2.33
C PHE A 46 6.41 -2.02 1.96
N LEU A 47 5.27 -1.35 1.74
CA LEU A 47 4.05 -2.02 1.32
C LEU A 47 4.14 -2.59 -0.10
N TRP A 48 4.81 -1.91 -1.04
CA TRP A 48 5.08 -2.49 -2.36
C TRP A 48 5.90 -3.78 -2.24
N ASP A 49 7.00 -3.74 -1.49
CA ASP A 49 7.88 -4.90 -1.30
C ASP A 49 7.10 -6.08 -0.69
N LYS A 50 6.32 -5.81 0.36
CA LYS A 50 5.53 -6.86 1.03
C LYS A 50 4.38 -7.38 0.20
N MET A 51 3.71 -6.54 -0.58
CA MET A 51 2.67 -6.99 -1.50
C MET A 51 3.23 -7.91 -2.58
N VAL A 52 4.40 -7.58 -3.14
CA VAL A 52 5.09 -8.42 -4.13
C VAL A 52 5.53 -9.76 -3.52
N GLU A 53 6.14 -9.72 -2.33
CA GLU A 53 6.54 -10.93 -1.58
C GLU A 53 5.33 -11.83 -1.30
N ILE A 54 4.23 -11.27 -0.79
CA ILE A 54 2.99 -12.01 -0.50
C ILE A 54 2.40 -12.57 -1.79
N HIS A 55 2.42 -11.83 -2.90
CA HIS A 55 1.96 -12.34 -4.19
C HIS A 55 2.72 -13.60 -4.59
N TYR A 56 4.06 -13.55 -4.61
CA TYR A 56 4.89 -14.70 -4.94
C TYR A 56 4.68 -15.91 -4.02
N MET A 57 4.34 -15.67 -2.76
CA MET A 57 4.06 -16.74 -1.80
C MET A 57 2.67 -17.37 -1.95
N THR A 58 1.72 -16.67 -2.58
CA THR A 58 0.29 -17.02 -2.47
C THR A 58 -0.43 -17.19 -3.81
N GLN A 59 0.14 -16.71 -4.91
CA GLN A 59 -0.46 -16.74 -6.24
C GLN A 59 0.38 -17.62 -7.18
N ASP A 60 -0.27 -18.39 -8.04
CA ASP A 60 0.36 -19.29 -9.03
C ASP A 60 0.60 -18.60 -10.40
N ARG A 61 0.94 -17.31 -10.37
CA ARG A 61 1.15 -16.51 -11.59
C ARG A 61 2.20 -15.44 -11.37
N GLU A 62 2.59 -14.77 -12.45
CA GLU A 62 3.49 -13.62 -12.38
C GLU A 62 2.80 -12.37 -11.80
N PHE A 63 3.60 -11.56 -11.10
CA PHE A 63 3.16 -10.29 -10.55
C PHE A 63 3.12 -9.23 -11.65
N VAL A 64 1.96 -8.59 -11.83
CA VAL A 64 1.78 -7.51 -12.82
C VAL A 64 1.45 -6.21 -12.08
N ARG A 65 2.35 -5.23 -12.14
CA ARG A 65 2.22 -3.96 -11.39
C ARG A 65 0.96 -3.20 -11.77
N GLU A 66 0.59 -3.24 -13.05
CA GLU A 66 -0.56 -2.57 -13.65
C GLU A 66 -1.88 -3.02 -13.02
N GLU A 67 -1.96 -4.26 -12.54
CA GLU A 67 -3.18 -4.78 -11.91
C GLU A 67 -3.51 -4.10 -10.58
N VAL A 68 -2.49 -3.62 -9.90
CA VAL A 68 -2.63 -2.85 -8.65
C VAL A 68 -2.80 -1.37 -8.97
N THR A 69 -1.96 -0.82 -9.85
CA THR A 69 -2.00 0.63 -10.15
C THR A 69 -3.28 1.06 -10.86
N ARG A 70 -3.94 0.19 -11.63
CA ARG A 70 -5.28 0.47 -12.21
C ARG A 70 -6.37 0.70 -11.16
N LYS A 71 -6.20 0.16 -9.94
CA LYS A 71 -7.11 0.39 -8.80
C LYS A 71 -6.82 1.71 -8.09
N MET A 72 -5.67 2.34 -8.35
CA MET A 72 -5.29 3.62 -7.76
C MET A 72 -5.90 4.78 -8.55
N THR A 73 -6.16 5.91 -7.89
CA THR A 73 -6.59 7.13 -8.59
C THR A 73 -5.43 7.67 -9.43
N PRO A 74 -5.58 7.83 -10.76
CA PRO A 74 -4.52 8.37 -11.60
C PRO A 74 -4.11 9.79 -11.18
N SER A 75 -2.84 10.12 -11.33
CA SER A 75 -2.29 11.45 -10.97
C SER A 75 -3.09 12.61 -11.59
N ALA A 76 -3.42 12.51 -12.88
CA ALA A 76 -4.20 13.52 -13.60
C ALA A 76 -5.61 13.73 -13.03
N VAL A 77 -6.23 12.65 -12.56
CA VAL A 77 -7.58 12.69 -11.99
C VAL A 77 -7.50 13.33 -10.60
N TYR A 78 -6.54 12.90 -9.79
CA TYR A 78 -6.33 13.46 -8.45
C TYR A 78 -6.00 14.96 -8.50
N GLN A 79 -5.09 15.39 -9.39
CA GLN A 79 -4.77 16.81 -9.53
C GLN A 79 -5.99 17.67 -9.84
N ARG A 80 -6.84 17.22 -10.78
CA ARG A 80 -8.09 17.93 -11.13
C ARG A 80 -9.04 18.02 -9.94
N GLN A 81 -9.18 16.94 -9.17
CA GLN A 81 -10.01 16.94 -7.95
C GLN A 81 -9.50 17.90 -6.88
N GLN A 82 -8.19 18.15 -6.83
CA GLN A 82 -7.57 19.08 -5.87
C GLN A 82 -7.44 20.51 -6.42
N GLY A 83 -7.90 20.78 -7.64
CA GLY A 83 -7.73 22.09 -8.28
C GLY A 83 -6.26 22.47 -8.52
N CYS A 84 -5.39 21.48 -8.72
CA CYS A 84 -3.95 21.69 -8.93
C CYS A 84 -3.66 22.06 -10.39
N ASP A 85 -2.97 23.17 -10.60
CA ASP A 85 -2.59 23.73 -11.90
C ASP A 85 -1.16 23.36 -12.34
N LEU A 86 -0.39 22.68 -11.48
CA LEU A 86 0.95 22.21 -11.78
C LEU A 86 0.92 21.14 -12.87
N ARG A 87 2.00 21.08 -13.66
CA ARG A 87 2.18 20.06 -14.69
C ARG A 87 2.05 18.65 -14.11
N ILE A 88 1.52 17.72 -14.91
CA ILE A 88 1.21 16.36 -14.46
C ILE A 88 2.44 15.57 -13.97
N ASP A 89 3.60 15.83 -14.57
CA ASP A 89 4.87 15.24 -14.19
C ASP A 89 5.33 15.69 -12.80
N TYR A 90 4.88 16.86 -12.34
CA TYR A 90 5.15 17.34 -11.00
C TYR A 90 4.48 16.48 -9.92
N CYS A 91 3.31 15.89 -10.19
CA CYS A 91 2.59 15.01 -9.27
C CYS A 91 3.18 13.58 -9.18
N LYS A 92 4.46 13.43 -9.54
CA LYS A 92 5.24 12.22 -9.25
C LYS A 92 5.63 12.21 -7.78
N GLY A 93 5.52 11.04 -7.15
CA GLY A 93 5.66 10.86 -5.70
C GLY A 93 7.01 11.23 -5.09
N VAL A 94 8.02 11.58 -5.91
CA VAL A 94 9.36 11.95 -5.48
C VAL A 94 9.61 13.47 -5.45
N GLU A 95 8.79 14.29 -6.11
CA GLU A 95 9.01 15.74 -6.17
C GLU A 95 7.93 16.52 -5.42
N CYS A 96 6.65 16.30 -5.77
CA CYS A 96 5.53 17.02 -5.14
C CYS A 96 5.39 16.74 -3.64
N ILE A 97 5.88 15.60 -3.14
CA ILE A 97 5.79 15.29 -1.71
C ILE A 97 6.67 16.20 -0.82
N TRP A 98 7.70 16.83 -1.39
CA TRP A 98 8.56 17.76 -0.67
C TRP A 98 8.09 19.20 -0.77
N SER A 99 7.42 19.58 -1.86
CA SER A 99 6.88 20.94 -2.07
C SER A 99 5.42 21.11 -1.62
N ASN A 100 4.63 20.03 -1.63
CA ASN A 100 3.21 20.00 -1.26
C ASN A 100 2.90 18.77 -0.38
N PRO A 101 3.52 18.66 0.81
CA PRO A 101 3.53 17.43 1.61
C PRO A 101 2.15 16.94 2.05
N ILE A 102 1.20 17.85 2.28
CA ILE A 102 -0.17 17.48 2.67
C ILE A 102 -0.90 16.81 1.51
N CYS A 103 -0.90 17.45 0.33
CA CYS A 103 -1.66 16.99 -0.84
C CYS A 103 -1.07 15.68 -1.40
N ALA A 104 0.24 15.65 -1.63
CA ALA A 104 0.93 14.45 -2.08
C ALA A 104 0.93 13.34 -1.03
N GLY A 105 1.06 13.68 0.25
CA GLY A 105 0.93 12.73 1.35
C GLY A 105 -0.43 12.02 1.31
N ASN A 106 -1.53 12.76 1.17
CA ASN A 106 -2.87 12.17 1.05
C ASN A 106 -3.01 11.24 -0.16
N LYS A 107 -2.43 11.61 -1.31
CA LYS A 107 -2.41 10.74 -2.49
C LYS A 107 -1.65 9.44 -2.22
N VAL A 108 -0.48 9.53 -1.58
CA VAL A 108 0.33 8.35 -1.23
C VAL A 108 -0.41 7.46 -0.23
N LYS A 109 -1.13 8.03 0.75
CA LYS A 109 -1.99 7.27 1.67
C LYS A 109 -3.10 6.53 0.95
N ASN A 110 -3.78 7.17 0.00
CA ASN A 110 -4.83 6.52 -0.81
C ASN A 110 -4.26 5.33 -1.61
N ASN A 111 -3.05 5.47 -2.16
CA ASN A 111 -2.37 4.36 -2.82
C ASN A 111 -2.05 3.21 -1.86
N MET A 112 -1.63 3.53 -0.63
CA MET A 112 -1.37 2.54 0.42
C MET A 112 -2.63 1.78 0.85
N GLU A 113 -3.80 2.43 0.86
CA GLU A 113 -5.08 1.76 1.12
C GLU A 113 -5.40 0.72 0.03
N VAL A 114 -5.16 1.05 -1.24
CA VAL A 114 -5.29 0.10 -2.37
C VAL A 114 -4.33 -1.08 -2.23
N MET A 115 -3.08 -0.82 -1.85
CA MET A 115 -2.10 -1.88 -1.60
C MET A 115 -2.53 -2.80 -0.45
N ALA A 116 -3.01 -2.24 0.65
CA ALA A 116 -3.52 -3.01 1.79
C ALA A 116 -4.68 -3.92 1.42
N GLN A 117 -5.66 -3.40 0.66
CA GLN A 117 -6.76 -4.21 0.14
C GLN A 117 -6.26 -5.35 -0.74
N THR A 118 -5.31 -5.06 -1.64
CA THR A 118 -4.73 -6.06 -2.55
C THR A 118 -3.96 -7.16 -1.78
N ILE A 119 -3.24 -6.80 -0.71
CA ILE A 119 -2.59 -7.78 0.17
C ILE A 119 -3.63 -8.75 0.79
N VAL A 120 -4.74 -8.21 1.29
CA VAL A 120 -5.81 -9.03 1.88
C VAL A 120 -6.45 -9.95 0.84
N GLU A 121 -6.64 -9.47 -0.39
CA GLU A 121 -7.14 -10.27 -1.51
C GLU A 121 -6.22 -11.46 -1.81
N TYR A 122 -4.90 -11.24 -1.93
CA TYR A 122 -3.94 -12.31 -2.19
C TYR A 122 -3.99 -13.41 -1.13
N ILE A 123 -4.02 -13.01 0.15
CA ILE A 123 -4.08 -13.94 1.27
C ILE A 123 -5.40 -14.71 1.26
N SER A 124 -6.52 -14.05 0.98
CA SER A 124 -7.84 -14.67 0.97
C SER A 124 -8.01 -15.66 -0.17
N ASN A 125 -7.56 -15.31 -1.38
CA ASN A 125 -7.70 -16.15 -2.57
C ASN A 125 -6.86 -17.43 -2.49
N SER A 126 -5.69 -17.39 -1.84
CA SER A 126 -4.86 -18.59 -1.63
C SER A 126 -5.51 -19.67 -0.76
N LYS A 127 -6.38 -19.26 0.19
CA LYS A 127 -7.13 -20.20 1.04
C LYS A 127 -8.20 -20.93 0.24
N THR A 128 -8.85 -20.24 -0.69
CA THR A 128 -9.91 -20.82 -1.54
C THR A 128 -9.34 -21.87 -2.51
N GLN A 129 -8.22 -21.57 -3.18
CA GLN A 129 -7.56 -22.51 -4.09
C GLN A 129 -7.09 -23.79 -3.39
N ASN A 130 -6.62 -23.70 -2.14
CA ASN A 130 -6.25 -24.87 -1.34
C ASN A 130 -7.44 -25.78 -0.97
N ILE A 131 -8.64 -25.23 -0.84
CA ILE A 131 -9.85 -26.00 -0.52
C ILE A 131 -10.38 -26.72 -1.77
N GLU A 132 -10.38 -26.05 -2.92
CA GLU A 132 -10.80 -26.65 -4.19
C GLU A 132 -9.87 -27.78 -4.63
N ASN A 133 -8.56 -27.59 -4.53
CA ASN A 133 -7.57 -28.64 -4.83
C ASN A 133 -7.73 -29.86 -3.90
N LYS A 134 -8.02 -29.67 -2.61
CA LYS A 134 -8.29 -30.79 -1.70
C LYS A 134 -9.56 -31.57 -2.05
N LYS A 135 -10.62 -30.89 -2.48
CA LYS A 135 -11.88 -31.55 -2.90
C LYS A 135 -11.71 -32.39 -4.17
N GLN A 136 -10.89 -31.93 -5.12
CA GLN A 136 -10.59 -32.70 -6.32
C GLN A 136 -9.80 -33.98 -6.02
N VAL A 137 -8.81 -33.92 -5.12
CA VAL A 137 -8.00 -35.10 -4.77
C VAL A 137 -8.81 -36.19 -4.06
N THR A 138 -9.80 -35.83 -3.24
CA THR A 138 -10.67 -36.80 -2.55
C THR A 138 -11.79 -37.37 -3.42
N SER A 139 -11.95 -36.91 -4.67
CA SER A 139 -12.98 -37.43 -5.59
C SER A 139 -12.49 -38.62 -6.44
N TRP A 140 -11.22 -39.01 -6.31
CA TRP A 140 -10.60 -40.12 -7.04
C TRP A 140 -10.17 -41.28 -6.12
N LEU A 141 -10.61 -41.26 -4.86
CA LEU A 141 -10.45 -42.32 -3.85
C LEU A 141 -11.83 -42.75 -3.38
#